data_AF-A0A2E5Z4W3-F1
#
_entry.id   AF-A0A2E5Z4W3-F1
#
_cell.length_a   1.000
_cell.length_b   1.000
_cell.length_c   1.000
_cell.angle_alpha   90.00
_cell.angle_beta   90.00
_cell.angle_gamma   90.00
#
_symmetry.space_group_name_H-M   'P 1'
#
loop_
_entity.id
_entity.type
_entity.pdbx_description
1 polymer ?
#
loop_
_entity_poly.entity_id
_entity_poly.type
_entity_poly.pdbx_seq_one_letter_code
_entity_poly.pdbx_strand_id
1 'polypeptide(L)'
;MALIIVIFAISNRTPALIDLSPLPFLIDVPIWAIAVGAVLFGIIVGSTVRWLLDHRRRLLANSRAKKLKSAEKEILLLRKKIAKLEKLEFGKTSQININNSKKFS
;
A
#
# COMPACT_ATOMS: atom_id res chain seq x y z
N MET A 1 9.39 -6.30 28.39
CA MET A 1 8.01 -6.82 28.34
C MET A 1 7.97 -8.34 28.25
N ALA A 2 8.62 -8.97 27.27
CA ALA A 2 8.67 -10.44 27.16
C ALA A 2 9.18 -11.15 28.43
N LEU A 3 10.21 -10.62 29.09
CA LEU A 3 10.78 -11.22 30.30
C LEU A 3 9.79 -11.25 31.49
N ILE A 4 8.95 -10.22 31.63
CA ILE A 4 7.96 -10.10 32.72
C ILE A 4 6.87 -11.17 32.53
N ILE A 5 6.46 -11.41 31.29
CA ILE A 5 5.46 -12.41 30.93
C ILE A 5 6.01 -13.82 31.22
N VAL A 6 7.27 -14.09 30.87
CA VAL A 6 7.95 -15.38 31.11
C VAL A 6 8.15 -15.66 32.61
N ILE A 7 8.46 -14.64 33.42
CA ILE A 7 8.62 -14.79 34.87
C ILE A 7 7.26 -14.97 35.56
N PHE A 8 6.23 -14.23 35.17
CA PHE A 8 4.87 -14.38 35.69
C PHE A 8 4.30 -15.78 35.40
N ALA A 9 4.53 -16.24 34.18
CA ALA A 9 4.29 -17.60 33.70
C ALA A 9 4.95 -18.67 34.61
N ILE A 10 6.27 -18.58 34.79
CA ILE A 10 7.03 -19.52 35.63
C ILE A 10 6.60 -19.46 37.10
N SER A 11 6.22 -18.29 37.59
CA SER A 11 5.82 -18.10 38.99
C SER A 11 4.42 -18.66 39.29
N ASN A 12 3.46 -18.53 38.35
CA ASN A 12 2.08 -18.97 38.54
C ASN A 12 1.78 -20.35 37.91
N ARG A 13 2.68 -21.31 38.14
CA ARG A 13 2.74 -22.65 37.53
C ARG A 13 1.81 -23.69 38.16
N THR A 14 0.65 -23.31 38.70
CA THR A 14 -0.33 -24.28 39.19
C THR A 14 -0.81 -25.16 38.03
N PRO A 15 -0.55 -26.47 38.06
CA PRO A 15 -0.90 -27.37 36.96
C PRO A 15 -2.43 -27.53 36.93
N ALA A 16 -3.02 -27.28 35.76
CA ALA A 16 -4.41 -27.58 35.49
C ALA A 16 -4.43 -28.77 34.52
N LEU A 17 -5.06 -29.87 34.91
CA LEU A 17 -5.22 -31.05 34.08
C LEU A 17 -6.10 -30.72 32.87
N ILE A 18 -5.59 -30.92 31.66
CA ILE A 18 -6.34 -30.73 30.42
C ILE A 18 -6.38 -32.08 29.70
N ASP A 19 -7.58 -32.60 29.53
CA ASP A 19 -7.84 -33.82 28.77
C ASP A 19 -8.18 -33.46 27.31
N LEU A 20 -7.27 -33.80 26.40
CA LEU A 20 -7.33 -33.46 24.96
C LEU A 20 -7.93 -34.61 24.14
N SER A 21 -9.11 -35.13 24.48
CA SER A 21 -9.83 -36.09 23.62
C SER A 21 -10.09 -35.48 22.23
N PRO A 22 -9.70 -36.12 21.09
CA PRO A 22 -9.37 -37.54 20.86
C PRO A 22 -7.86 -37.89 20.83
N LEU A 23 -6.99 -36.98 21.26
CA LEU A 23 -5.53 -37.13 21.31
C LEU A 23 -5.10 -37.67 22.69
N PRO A 24 -4.38 -38.80 22.80
CA PRO A 24 -3.99 -39.41 24.09
C PRO A 24 -2.75 -38.72 24.69
N PHE A 25 -2.73 -37.39 24.73
CA PHE A 25 -1.66 -36.59 25.34
C PHE A 25 -2.20 -35.90 26.58
N LEU A 26 -1.82 -36.40 27.77
CA LEU A 26 -2.00 -35.68 29.02
C LEU A 26 -0.81 -34.74 29.18
N ILE A 27 -1.02 -33.45 28.91
CA ILE A 27 0.00 -32.44 29.09
C ILE A 27 -0.45 -31.55 30.23
N ASP A 28 0.28 -31.58 31.35
CA ASP A 28 0.13 -30.64 32.46
C ASP A 28 0.61 -29.26 32.01
N VAL A 29 -0.29 -28.52 31.37
CA VAL A 29 -0.05 -27.15 30.92
C VAL A 29 -0.88 -26.22 31.79
N PRO A 30 -0.25 -25.29 32.53
CA PRO A 30 -0.98 -24.27 33.25
C PRO A 30 -1.90 -23.47 32.32
N ILE A 31 -3.11 -23.15 32.75
CA ILE A 31 -4.14 -22.48 31.92
C ILE A 31 -3.65 -21.16 31.29
N TRP A 32 -2.76 -20.45 32.00
CA TRP A 32 -2.18 -19.19 31.53
C TRP A 32 -1.27 -19.42 30.31
N ALA A 33 -0.64 -20.59 30.16
CA ALA A 33 0.24 -20.88 29.05
C ALA A 33 -0.55 -21.08 27.75
N ILE A 34 -1.79 -21.58 27.83
CA ILE A 34 -2.71 -21.63 26.70
C ILE A 34 -3.12 -20.23 26.28
N ALA A 35 -3.54 -19.38 27.24
CA ALA A 35 -3.95 -18.01 26.93
C ALA A 35 -2.80 -17.20 26.30
N VAL A 36 -1.59 -17.29 26.88
CA VAL A 36 -0.40 -16.64 26.35
C VAL A 36 -0.02 -17.22 24.98
N GLY A 37 -0.08 -18.54 24.81
CA GLY A 37 0.19 -19.21 23.55
C GLY A 37 -0.74 -18.78 22.43
N ALA A 38 -2.05 -18.68 22.70
CA ALA A 38 -3.05 -18.22 21.74
C ALA A 38 -2.81 -16.76 21.31
N VAL A 39 -2.47 -15.88 22.25
CA VAL A 39 -2.14 -14.47 21.95
C VAL A 39 -0.87 -14.38 21.10
N LEU A 40 0.20 -15.10 21.47
CA LEU A 40 1.45 -15.13 20.71
C LEU A 40 1.23 -15.67 19.30
N PHE A 41 0.45 -16.75 19.17
CA PHE A 41 0.09 -17.31 17.88
C PHE A 41 -0.68 -16.30 17.02
N GLY A 42 -1.68 -15.62 17.59
CA GLY A 42 -2.42 -14.55 16.92
C GLY A 42 -1.52 -13.41 16.42
N ILE A 43 -0.51 -13.02 17.20
CA ILE A 43 0.47 -12.00 16.81
C ILE A 43 1.34 -12.49 15.64
N ILE A 44 1.85 -13.72 15.70
CA ILE A 44 2.69 -14.31 14.63
C ILE A 44 1.89 -14.43 13.33
N VAL A 45 0.68 -14.98 13.38
CA VAL A 45 -0.18 -15.12 12.21
C VAL A 45 -0.60 -13.74 11.68
N GLY A 46 -1.05 -12.84 12.55
CA GLY A 46 -1.47 -11.49 12.16
C GLY A 46 -0.34 -10.68 11.52
N SER A 47 0.88 -10.77 12.06
CA SER A 47 2.05 -10.11 11.49
C SER A 47 2.49 -10.73 10.17
N THR A 48 2.46 -12.06 10.05
CA THR A 48 2.79 -12.79 8.81
C THR A 48 1.81 -12.43 7.69
N VAL A 49 0.51 -12.42 7.98
CA VAL A 49 -0.53 -12.01 7.02
C VAL A 49 -0.34 -10.56 6.58
N ARG A 50 -0.06 -9.66 7.53
CA ARG A 50 0.18 -8.24 7.22
C ARG A 50 1.44 -8.06 6.36
N TRP A 51 2.50 -8.83 6.62
CA TRP A 51 3.70 -8.83 5.81
C TRP A 51 3.45 -9.34 4.39
N LEU A 52 2.64 -10.40 4.24
CA LEU A 52 2.24 -10.94 2.95
C LEU A 52 1.42 -9.93 2.12
N LEU A 53 0.51 -9.21 2.78
CA LEU A 53 -0.28 -8.13 2.17
C LEU A 53 0.58 -6.93 1.80
N ASP A 54 1.58 -6.58 2.62
CA ASP A 54 2.46 -5.44 2.36
C ASP A 54 3.49 -5.74 1.25
N HIS A 55 3.91 -7.00 1.10
CA HIS A 55 4.73 -7.42 -0.04
C HIS A 55 4.01 -7.19 -1.38
N ARG A 56 2.69 -7.42 -1.43
CA ARG A 56 1.86 -7.06 -2.60
C ARG A 56 1.75 -5.54 -2.80
N ARG A 57 1.83 -4.73 -1.74
CA ARG A 57 1.78 -3.25 -1.86
C ARG A 57 3.05 -2.66 -2.48
N ARG A 58 4.22 -3.27 -2.31
CA ARG A 58 5.46 -2.84 -3.00
C ARG A 58 5.38 -2.98 -4.53
N LEU A 59 4.70 -4.00 -5.04
CA LEU A 59 4.48 -4.15 -6.49
C LEU A 59 3.43 -3.17 -7.04
N LEU A 60 2.38 -2.86 -6.27
CA LEU A 60 1.33 -1.92 -6.70
C LEU A 60 1.70 -0.43 -6.54
N ALA A 61 2.62 -0.09 -5.64
CA ALA A 61 3.08 1.29 -5.45
C ALA A 61 3.73 1.85 -6.72
N ASN A 62 4.53 1.03 -7.42
CA ASN A 62 5.14 1.41 -8.69
C ASN A 62 4.09 1.65 -9.79
N SER A 63 3.01 0.88 -9.81
CA SER A 63 1.94 1.02 -10.79
C SER A 63 1.10 2.28 -10.56
N ARG A 64 0.88 2.69 -9.30
CA ARG A 64 0.18 3.94 -8.96
C ARG A 64 1.03 5.17 -9.30
N ALA A 65 2.32 5.14 -8.99
CA ALA A 65 3.24 6.22 -9.35
C ALA A 65 3.38 6.39 -10.88
N LYS A 66 3.42 5.28 -11.64
CA LYS A 66 3.47 5.33 -13.11
C LYS A 66 2.20 5.94 -13.73
N LYS A 67 1.02 5.61 -13.20
CA LYS A 67 -0.27 6.16 -13.68
C LYS A 67 -0.40 7.66 -13.43
N LEU A 68 0.07 8.14 -12.29
CA LEU A 68 0.08 9.58 -11.99
C LEU A 68 0.99 10.33 -12.97
N LYS A 69 2.20 9.77 -13.20
CA LYS A 69 3.17 10.35 -14.12
C LYS A 69 2.73 10.30 -15.59
N SER A 70 1.95 9.31 -16.01
CA SER A 70 1.37 9.29 -17.36
C SER A 70 0.26 10.34 -17.51
N ALA A 71 -0.61 10.49 -16.51
CA ALA A 71 -1.64 11.52 -16.52
C ALA A 71 -1.05 12.94 -16.56
N GLU A 72 0.00 13.22 -15.78
CA GLU A 72 0.71 14.50 -15.82
C GLU A 72 1.33 14.77 -17.20
N LYS A 73 1.93 13.76 -17.83
CA LYS A 73 2.51 13.87 -19.18
C LYS A 73 1.43 14.16 -20.22
N GLU A 74 0.27 13.51 -20.14
CA GLU A 74 -0.85 13.76 -21.04
C GLU A 74 -1.35 15.21 -20.92
N ILE A 75 -1.51 15.73 -19.71
CA ILE A 75 -1.88 17.14 -19.49
C ILE A 75 -0.85 18.07 -20.12
N LEU A 76 0.44 17.79 -19.93
CA LEU A 76 1.52 18.62 -20.49
C LEU A 76 1.52 18.58 -22.03
N LEU A 77 1.32 17.41 -22.62
CA LEU A 77 1.24 17.23 -24.07
C LEU A 77 0.03 17.96 -24.66
N LEU A 78 -1.14 17.85 -24.03
CA LEU A 78 -2.34 18.54 -24.46
C LEU A 78 -2.16 20.06 -24.38
N ARG A 79 -1.58 20.59 -23.30
CA ARG A 79 -1.24 22.02 -23.18
C ARG A 79 -0.29 22.48 -24.28
N LYS A 80 0.74 21.69 -24.61
CA LYS A 80 1.65 22.00 -25.71
C LYS A 80 0.95 22.01 -27.07
N LYS A 81 0.01 21.09 -27.32
CA LYS A 81 -0.78 21.07 -28.55
C LYS A 81 -1.65 22.32 -28.67
N ILE A 82 -2.33 22.72 -27.60
CA ILE A 82 -3.15 23.94 -27.57
C ILE A 82 -2.28 25.16 -27.88
N ALA A 83 -1.16 25.33 -27.16
CA ALA A 83 -0.25 26.46 -27.39
C ALA A 83 0.34 26.49 -28.81
N LYS A 84 0.58 25.32 -29.43
CA LYS A 84 1.02 25.25 -30.82
C LYS A 84 -0.09 25.68 -31.78
N LEU A 85 -1.32 25.22 -31.57
CA LEU A 85 -2.46 25.57 -32.41
C LEU A 85 -2.77 27.06 -32.30
N GLU A 86 -2.76 27.64 -31.09
CA GLU A 86 -2.90 29.07 -30.89
C GLU A 86 -1.85 29.85 -31.69
N LYS A 87 -0.57 29.48 -31.59
CA LYS A 87 0.49 30.13 -32.39
C LYS A 87 0.27 30.03 -33.90
N LEU A 88 -0.26 28.90 -34.38
CA LEU A 88 -0.56 28.72 -35.81
C LEU A 88 -1.74 29.60 -36.24
N GLU A 89 -2.79 29.70 -35.42
CA GLU A 89 -3.94 30.57 -35.66
C GLU A 89 -3.55 32.06 -35.63
N PHE A 90 -2.72 32.47 -34.66
CA PHE A 90 -2.16 33.82 -34.61
C PHE A 90 -1.31 34.11 -35.86
N GLY A 91 -0.43 33.20 -36.25
CA GLY A 91 0.40 33.35 -37.46
C GLY A 91 -0.43 33.44 -38.74
N LYS A 92 -1.50 32.65 -38.87
CA LYS A 92 -2.41 32.67 -40.01
C LYS A 92 -3.19 33.98 -40.09
N THR A 93 -3.70 34.47 -38.96
CA THR A 93 -4.46 35.72 -38.87
C THR A 93 -3.58 36.93 -39.20
N SER A 94 -2.34 36.95 -38.73
CA SER A 94 -1.37 38.00 -39.08
C SER A 94 -1.04 38.02 -40.56
N GLN A 95 -0.84 36.84 -41.19
CA GLN A 95 -0.56 36.78 -42.63
C GLN A 95 -1.72 37.23 -43.50
N ILE A 96 -2.97 36.90 -43.12
CA ILE A 96 -4.17 37.36 -43.84
C ILE A 96 -4.28 38.88 -43.80
N ASN A 97 -4.03 39.50 -42.65
CA ASN A 97 -4.09 40.96 -42.51
C ASN A 97 -3.02 41.67 -43.36
N ILE A 98 -1.78 41.13 -43.39
CA ILE A 98 -0.69 41.69 -44.19
C ILE A 98 -1.01 41.62 -45.70
N ASN A 99 -1.56 40.50 -46.17
CA ASN A 99 -1.93 40.35 -47.58
C ASN A 99 -3.08 41.28 -47.98
N ASN A 100 -4.08 41.47 -47.11
CA ASN A 100 -5.13 42.44 -47.38
C ASN A 100 -4.59 43.87 -47.41
N SER A 101 -3.69 44.26 -46.49
CA SER A 101 -3.08 45.60 -46.51
C SER A 101 -2.29 45.90 -47.79
N LYS A 102 -1.58 44.92 -48.34
CA LYS A 102 -0.87 45.08 -49.63
C LYS A 102 -1.78 45.16 -50.85
N LYS A 103 -3.03 44.69 -50.74
CA LYS A 103 -4.00 44.70 -51.85
C LYS A 103 -4.73 46.05 -51.97
N PHE A 104 -4.70 46.87 -50.92
CA PHE A 104 -5.35 48.19 -50.87
C PHE A 104 -4.35 49.37 -50.96
N SER A 105 -3.07 49.09 -51.24
CA SER A 105 -2.03 50.09 -51.55
C SER A 105 -1.60 49.97 -53.00
#